data_AF-A0A354BAK8-F1
#
_entry.id   AF-A0A354BAK8-F1
#
_cell.length_a   1.000
_cell.length_b   1.000
_cell.length_c   1.000
_cell.angle_alpha   90.00
_cell.angle_beta   90.00
_cell.angle_gamma   90.00
#
_symmetry.space_group_name_H-M   'P 1'
#
loop_
_entity.id
_entity.type
_entity.pdbx_description
1 polymer ?
#
loop_
_entity_poly.entity_id
_entity_poly.type
_entity_poly.pdbx_seq_one_letter_code
_entity_poly.pdbx_strand_id
1 'polypeptide(L)'
;MSRSSRATRLALIGLALTVTLVGVLIASPPPAGEHDDIAGIPATTTTTSGITTTSTTTTSTTSTTTTTTTEPPYEGWVDPRSSGMPYGETVEGLLTFRGNPTRSYYGEGPVPTAPEIRWRFPDQAMCSNSSVGEQVINWCGTGWTGQPAIWERGEETWVAFGAYSRNVHVLDYETGERLLSDFRTGDIIKGSVTIDPDGFPLLYTGSRDNDYRVIAFDRDELTELWALNAFDVSPTRWNNDWDGAGLILDDFLFIGGENSQFHIVKLNRGYDPGGLVTVEPELVFNTPGWDDELLRDVGGNVSIESSVAISGNVVYFANSGGLIQGWDITDLADGGEPTQVFRYWAGDDIDATLVIDDEGMIYAGVEYERGNARSREVGQIIKLDPT
;
A
#
# COMPACT_ATOMS: atom_id res chain seq x y z
N MET A 1 -69.68 -13.15 61.76
CA MET A 1 -68.84 -13.80 62.81
C MET A 1 -67.67 -14.45 62.08
N SER A 2 -66.48 -13.86 62.14
CA SER A 2 -65.40 -14.19 63.09
C SER A 2 -64.40 -15.22 62.53
N ARG A 3 -63.24 -14.67 62.19
CA ARG A 3 -61.84 -15.15 62.13
C ARG A 3 -61.47 -16.62 62.42
N SER A 4 -60.36 -16.99 61.75
CA SER A 4 -59.26 -17.92 62.10
C SER A 4 -59.24 -19.16 61.20
N SER A 5 -58.19 -19.51 60.46
CA SER A 5 -56.80 -19.72 60.91
C SER A 5 -55.80 -19.79 59.73
N ARG A 6 -54.50 -19.66 60.07
CA ARG A 6 -53.29 -19.64 59.23
C ARG A 6 -53.06 -20.95 58.45
N ALA A 7 -52.42 -20.88 57.27
CA ALA A 7 -51.11 -21.50 57.01
C ALA A 7 -50.67 -21.36 55.53
N THR A 8 -49.41 -20.99 55.37
CA THR A 8 -48.60 -20.80 54.17
C THR A 8 -48.50 -22.06 53.30
N ARG A 9 -48.76 -21.96 51.99
CA ARG A 9 -48.20 -22.82 50.92
C ARG A 9 -48.17 -22.05 49.59
N LEU A 10 -46.97 -21.68 49.13
CA LEU A 10 -46.69 -21.39 47.71
C LEU A 10 -45.77 -22.50 47.23
N ALA A 11 -46.28 -23.37 46.37
CA ALA A 11 -45.49 -24.33 45.60
C ALA A 11 -46.33 -24.92 44.46
N LEU A 12 -45.81 -24.75 43.25
CA LEU A 12 -46.04 -25.52 42.02
C LEU A 12 -47.45 -25.58 41.41
N ILE A 13 -47.61 -24.88 40.28
CA ILE A 13 -48.30 -25.43 39.12
C ILE A 13 -47.30 -25.46 37.98
N GLY A 14 -46.84 -26.66 37.65
CA GLY A 14 -46.28 -27.00 36.35
C GLY A 14 -47.10 -28.13 35.77
N LEU A 15 -47.60 -27.97 34.55
CA LEU A 15 -47.57 -29.03 33.55
C LEU A 15 -47.74 -28.44 32.14
N ALA A 16 -46.65 -28.55 31.39
CA ALA A 16 -46.55 -28.83 29.96
C ALA A 16 -47.37 -27.99 28.96
N LEU A 17 -46.67 -27.10 28.24
CA LEU A 17 -46.74 -27.06 26.77
C LEU A 17 -45.39 -26.58 26.21
N THR A 18 -44.65 -27.52 25.63
CA THR A 18 -43.41 -27.32 24.87
C THR A 18 -43.75 -26.95 23.42
N VAL A 19 -43.45 -25.72 22.99
CA VAL A 19 -42.98 -25.40 21.62
C VAL A 19 -42.11 -24.15 21.70
N THR A 20 -40.85 -24.34 21.32
CA THR A 20 -39.76 -23.38 21.16
C THR A 20 -40.10 -22.20 20.25
N LEU A 21 -39.83 -20.97 20.70
CA LEU A 21 -39.61 -19.81 19.83
C LEU A 21 -38.59 -18.87 20.49
N VAL A 22 -37.30 -19.11 20.21
CA VAL A 22 -36.23 -18.13 20.43
C VAL A 22 -36.14 -17.32 19.15
N GLY A 23 -36.28 -16.00 19.28
CA GLY A 23 -36.22 -15.06 18.16
C GLY A 23 -34.85 -15.11 17.49
N VAL A 24 -34.86 -15.37 16.18
CA VAL A 24 -33.71 -15.32 15.30
C VAL A 24 -33.50 -13.85 14.90
N LEU A 25 -32.49 -13.21 15.48
CA LEU A 25 -31.80 -12.10 14.82
C LEU A 25 -30.75 -12.74 13.91
N ILE A 26 -30.96 -12.66 12.60
CA ILE A 26 -29.98 -13.06 11.59
C ILE A 26 -28.94 -11.92 11.54
N ALA A 27 -27.90 -12.05 12.36
CA ALA A 27 -26.61 -11.43 12.06
C ALA A 27 -25.80 -12.51 11.33
N SER A 28 -25.57 -12.32 10.04
CA SER A 28 -24.66 -13.18 9.28
C SER A 28 -23.25 -13.02 9.85
N PRO A 29 -22.56 -14.11 10.26
CA PRO A 29 -21.16 -14.01 10.62
C PRO A 29 -20.33 -13.71 9.35
N PRO A 30 -19.19 -13.00 9.47
CA PRO A 30 -18.25 -12.88 8.36
C PRO A 30 -17.73 -14.28 7.99
N PRO A 31 -17.47 -14.56 6.70
CA PRO A 31 -16.92 -15.84 6.30
C PRO A 31 -15.51 -15.99 6.89
N ALA A 32 -15.26 -17.15 7.49
CA ALA A 32 -13.94 -17.53 7.98
C ALA A 32 -12.97 -17.65 6.80
N GLY A 33 -11.86 -16.91 6.83
CA GLY A 33 -10.74 -17.09 5.91
C GLY A 33 -10.19 -18.51 6.03
N GLU A 34 -10.08 -19.18 4.89
CA GLU A 34 -9.59 -20.55 4.77
C GLU A 34 -8.05 -20.56 4.69
N HIS A 35 -7.45 -21.70 5.03
CA HIS A 35 -6.04 -21.88 5.36
C HIS A 35 -5.08 -21.81 4.16
N ASP A 36 -3.96 -21.10 4.31
CA ASP A 36 -2.78 -21.19 3.43
C ASP A 36 -2.06 -22.54 3.61
N ASP A 37 -2.21 -23.43 2.63
CA ASP A 37 -1.41 -24.65 2.49
C ASP A 37 -0.23 -24.40 1.52
N ILE A 38 0.99 -24.33 2.08
CA ILE A 38 2.24 -24.22 1.31
C ILE A 38 2.53 -25.54 0.59
N ALA A 39 2.30 -25.57 -0.73
CA ALA A 39 2.69 -26.67 -1.60
C ALA A 39 4.10 -26.44 -2.20
N GLY A 40 5.00 -27.41 -1.95
CA GLY A 40 6.38 -27.40 -2.43
C GLY A 40 6.53 -27.54 -3.96
N ILE A 41 7.45 -26.75 -4.52
CA ILE A 41 7.82 -26.73 -5.94
C ILE A 41 8.83 -27.85 -6.24
N PRO A 42 8.65 -28.67 -7.30
CA PRO A 42 9.69 -29.60 -7.74
C PRO A 42 10.72 -28.89 -8.65
N ALA A 43 12.00 -29.05 -8.31
CA ALA A 43 13.13 -28.53 -9.07
C ALA A 43 13.27 -29.23 -10.44
N THR A 44 13.32 -28.46 -11.53
CA THR A 44 13.66 -28.94 -12.87
C THR A 44 15.08 -28.52 -13.22
N THR A 45 15.91 -29.50 -13.59
CA THR A 45 17.32 -29.32 -13.96
C THR A 45 17.44 -28.97 -15.45
N THR A 46 18.02 -27.81 -15.77
CA THR A 46 18.31 -27.41 -17.16
C THR A 46 19.82 -27.47 -17.41
N THR A 47 20.22 -28.21 -18.44
CA THR A 47 21.61 -28.41 -18.87
C THR A 47 22.07 -27.26 -19.76
N THR A 48 23.17 -26.59 -19.39
CA THR A 48 23.77 -25.51 -20.17
C THR A 48 24.84 -26.05 -21.14
N SER A 49 24.68 -25.80 -22.45
CA SER A 49 25.76 -25.97 -23.44
C SER A 49 26.48 -24.64 -23.63
N GLY A 50 27.80 -24.65 -23.44
CA GLY A 50 28.67 -23.49 -23.63
C GLY A 50 28.94 -23.22 -25.11
N ILE A 51 28.82 -21.95 -25.50
CA ILE A 51 29.34 -21.41 -26.76
C ILE A 51 30.36 -20.33 -26.41
N THR A 52 31.59 -20.52 -26.88
CA THR A 52 32.69 -19.57 -26.75
C THR A 52 32.65 -18.58 -27.91
N THR A 53 32.60 -17.27 -27.60
CA THR A 53 32.74 -16.21 -28.61
C THR A 53 33.90 -15.31 -28.25
N THR A 54 34.81 -15.13 -29.19
CA THR A 54 36.07 -14.37 -29.07
C THR A 54 35.82 -12.87 -29.24
N SER A 55 36.23 -12.07 -28.25
CA SER A 55 36.19 -10.61 -28.28
C SER A 55 37.32 -10.02 -29.15
N THR A 56 37.00 -9.00 -29.96
CA THR A 56 37.98 -8.11 -30.58
C THR A 56 37.60 -6.67 -30.23
N THR A 57 38.48 -5.97 -29.51
CA THR A 57 38.29 -4.60 -29.04
C THR A 57 38.92 -3.62 -30.04
N THR A 58 38.15 -2.66 -30.52
CA THR A 58 38.67 -1.50 -31.26
C THR A 58 38.16 -0.22 -30.61
N THR A 59 39.09 0.54 -30.02
CA THR A 59 38.82 1.84 -29.39
C THR A 59 38.81 2.95 -30.44
N SER A 60 37.72 3.71 -30.50
CA SER A 60 37.64 4.94 -31.31
C SER A 60 37.09 6.06 -30.44
N THR A 61 37.92 7.09 -30.21
CA THR A 61 37.58 8.27 -29.40
C THR A 61 36.92 9.31 -30.31
N THR A 62 35.69 9.73 -30.00
CA THR A 62 35.03 10.86 -30.67
C THR A 62 34.46 11.80 -29.61
N SER A 63 34.95 13.04 -29.61
CA SER A 63 34.48 14.12 -28.75
C SER A 63 33.20 14.71 -29.33
N THR A 64 32.08 14.53 -28.64
CA THR A 64 30.79 15.13 -29.02
C THR A 64 30.51 16.33 -28.13
N THR A 65 30.41 17.51 -28.73
CA THR A 65 29.93 18.73 -28.06
C THR A 65 28.41 18.64 -27.94
N THR A 66 27.90 18.41 -26.73
CA THR A 66 26.46 18.35 -26.46
C THR A 66 25.90 19.76 -26.33
N THR A 67 25.01 20.14 -27.25
CA THR A 67 24.15 21.32 -27.08
C THR A 67 22.88 20.83 -26.42
N THR A 68 22.67 21.14 -25.14
CA THR A 68 21.47 20.73 -24.40
C THR A 68 20.32 21.67 -24.77
N THR A 69 19.44 21.24 -25.67
CA THR A 69 18.13 21.86 -25.84
C THR A 69 17.20 21.18 -24.83
N THR A 70 16.84 21.87 -23.75
CA THR A 70 15.89 21.38 -22.76
C THR A 70 14.51 21.34 -23.40
N GLU A 71 13.87 20.17 -23.36
CA GLU A 71 12.48 19.97 -23.79
C GLU A 71 11.55 20.81 -22.88
N PRO A 72 10.41 21.35 -23.37
CA PRO A 72 9.46 22.01 -22.50
C PRO A 72 8.98 21.08 -21.37
N PRO A 73 8.60 21.63 -20.20
CA PRO A 73 8.03 20.83 -19.12
C PRO A 73 6.78 20.09 -19.60
N TYR A 74 6.58 18.88 -19.10
CA TYR A 74 5.36 18.12 -19.36
C TYR A 74 4.13 18.86 -18.80
N GLU A 75 3.05 18.92 -19.59
CA GLU A 75 1.77 19.46 -19.15
C GLU A 75 0.86 18.31 -18.70
N GLY A 76 0.82 18.08 -17.38
CA GLY A 76 0.02 17.04 -16.73
C GLY A 76 0.62 16.63 -15.38
N TRP A 77 0.01 15.64 -14.72
CA TRP A 77 0.44 15.19 -13.39
C TRP A 77 1.75 14.39 -13.40
N VAL A 78 1.88 13.42 -14.30
CA VAL A 78 3.08 12.57 -14.41
C VAL A 78 3.40 12.36 -15.89
N ASP A 79 4.58 12.79 -16.35
CA ASP A 79 5.05 12.45 -17.70
C ASP A 79 5.23 10.93 -17.79
N PRO A 80 4.52 10.20 -18.68
CA PRO A 80 4.72 8.75 -18.83
C PRO A 80 6.20 8.38 -19.04
N ARG A 81 6.97 9.24 -19.72
CA ARG A 81 8.41 9.04 -19.99
C ARG A 81 9.29 9.10 -18.74
N SER A 82 8.74 9.50 -17.59
CA SER A 82 9.41 9.38 -16.29
C SER A 82 9.42 7.94 -15.76
N SER A 83 8.78 6.98 -16.45
CA SER A 83 8.91 5.57 -16.12
C SER A 83 10.37 5.13 -16.10
N GLY A 84 10.76 4.40 -15.06
CA GLY A 84 12.14 3.99 -14.79
C GLY A 84 13.04 5.09 -14.21
N MET A 85 12.56 6.32 -14.04
CA MET A 85 13.32 7.44 -13.47
C MET A 85 13.00 7.65 -11.98
N PRO A 86 13.92 8.27 -11.21
CA PRO A 86 13.64 8.67 -9.82
C PRO A 86 12.39 9.53 -9.69
N TYR A 87 11.86 9.64 -8.46
CA TYR A 87 10.61 10.35 -8.17
C TYR A 87 10.59 11.80 -8.68
N GLY A 88 11.72 12.48 -8.55
CA GLY A 88 11.92 13.88 -8.92
C GLY A 88 13.35 14.29 -8.64
N GLU A 89 13.61 15.60 -8.63
CA GLU A 89 14.96 16.16 -8.45
C GLU A 89 15.17 16.85 -7.08
N THR A 90 14.11 17.04 -6.30
CA THR A 90 14.19 17.78 -5.02
C THR A 90 14.79 16.95 -3.88
N VAL A 91 14.37 15.69 -3.77
CA VAL A 91 14.89 14.75 -2.78
C VAL A 91 15.49 13.56 -3.52
N GLU A 92 16.80 13.39 -3.40
CA GLU A 92 17.51 12.28 -4.03
C GLU A 92 17.30 11.00 -3.23
N GLY A 93 16.89 9.93 -3.92
CA GLY A 93 16.75 8.61 -3.32
C GLY A 93 15.61 7.75 -3.87
N LEU A 94 15.30 6.72 -3.10
CA LEU A 94 14.21 5.76 -3.31
C LEU A 94 13.12 6.05 -2.28
N LEU A 95 12.19 6.94 -2.63
CA LEU A 95 11.35 7.62 -1.64
C LEU A 95 10.07 6.87 -1.26
N THR A 96 9.60 5.97 -2.11
CA THR A 96 8.38 5.18 -1.93
C THR A 96 8.56 3.78 -2.52
N PHE A 97 7.57 2.90 -2.37
CA PHE A 97 7.58 1.60 -3.03
C PHE A 97 7.73 1.75 -4.54
N ARG A 98 8.74 1.09 -5.11
CA ARG A 98 9.18 1.25 -6.50
C ARG A 98 9.39 2.70 -6.96
N GLY A 99 9.77 3.56 -6.02
CA GLY A 99 10.63 4.72 -6.24
C GLY A 99 10.05 5.92 -6.97
N ASN A 100 8.95 5.79 -7.71
CA ASN A 100 8.38 6.87 -8.51
C ASN A 100 6.86 6.70 -8.70
N PRO A 101 6.17 7.71 -9.28
CA PRO A 101 4.72 7.67 -9.49
C PRO A 101 4.20 6.54 -10.39
N THR A 102 5.01 6.07 -11.35
CA THR A 102 4.67 4.94 -12.23
C THR A 102 5.04 3.58 -11.64
N ARG A 103 5.57 3.55 -10.40
CA ARG A 103 6.00 2.35 -9.66
C ARG A 103 7.01 1.49 -10.43
N SER A 104 7.93 2.14 -11.13
CA SER A 104 8.85 1.53 -12.09
C SER A 104 10.34 1.75 -11.77
N TYR A 105 10.66 2.55 -10.74
CA TYR A 105 12.04 2.84 -10.34
C TYR A 105 12.50 1.97 -9.17
N TYR A 106 13.70 1.39 -9.26
CA TYR A 106 14.24 0.47 -8.24
C TYR A 106 15.66 0.86 -7.78
N GLY A 107 16.04 2.11 -8.00
CA GLY A 107 17.39 2.61 -7.76
C GLY A 107 18.24 2.62 -9.03
N GLU A 108 19.44 3.19 -8.91
CA GLU A 108 20.36 3.43 -10.04
C GLU A 108 21.00 2.16 -10.60
N GLY A 109 21.10 1.12 -9.75
CA GLY A 109 21.74 -0.14 -10.10
C GLY A 109 23.22 0.02 -10.49
N PRO A 110 23.80 -1.00 -11.14
CA PRO A 110 23.19 -2.31 -11.40
C PRO A 110 22.96 -3.10 -10.11
N VAL A 111 22.03 -4.05 -10.14
CA VAL A 111 21.84 -4.99 -9.03
C VAL A 111 23.16 -5.74 -8.76
N PRO A 112 23.68 -5.75 -7.52
CA PRO A 112 24.93 -6.42 -7.20
C PRO A 112 24.85 -7.92 -7.51
N THR A 113 25.88 -8.47 -8.16
CA THR A 113 25.96 -9.90 -8.49
C THR A 113 26.44 -10.77 -7.32
N ALA A 114 27.07 -10.16 -6.32
CA ALA A 114 27.51 -10.80 -5.08
C ALA A 114 27.27 -9.83 -3.91
N PRO A 115 26.03 -9.68 -3.43
CA PRO A 115 25.72 -8.77 -2.34
C PRO A 115 26.38 -9.24 -1.03
N GLU A 116 26.91 -8.29 -0.26
CA GLU A 116 27.44 -8.50 1.08
C GLU A 116 26.58 -7.76 2.10
N ILE A 117 26.49 -8.31 3.32
CA ILE A 117 25.75 -7.68 4.42
C ILE A 117 26.63 -6.58 5.01
N ARG A 118 26.22 -5.32 4.82
CA ARG A 118 26.90 -4.13 5.38
C ARG A 118 26.65 -4.01 6.88
N TRP A 119 25.39 -4.15 7.27
CA TRP A 119 24.93 -4.16 8.67
C TRP A 119 23.63 -4.97 8.77
N ARG A 120 23.19 -5.25 10.00
CA ARG A 120 21.89 -5.86 10.30
C ARG A 120 21.18 -5.04 11.35
N PHE A 121 19.89 -4.84 11.17
CA PHE A 121 19.05 -4.17 12.14
C PHE A 121 17.71 -4.89 12.29
N PRO A 122 17.20 -5.06 13.51
CA PRO A 122 17.96 -5.14 14.76
C PRO A 122 18.69 -6.50 14.87
N ASP A 123 19.35 -6.78 15.99
CA ASP A 123 19.93 -8.10 16.26
C ASP A 123 18.88 -9.22 16.36
N GLN A 124 17.61 -8.87 16.58
CA GLN A 124 16.49 -9.79 16.72
C GLN A 124 15.41 -9.52 15.67
N ALA A 125 14.59 -10.54 15.39
CA ALA A 125 13.46 -10.40 14.49
C ALA A 125 12.45 -9.36 15.02
N MET A 126 11.98 -8.47 14.13
CA MET A 126 10.98 -7.46 14.43
C MET A 126 9.60 -8.10 14.47
N CYS A 127 9.15 -8.53 15.65
CA CYS A 127 7.93 -9.31 15.80
C CYS A 127 6.85 -8.66 16.65
N SER A 128 5.59 -8.92 16.31
CA SER A 128 4.47 -8.73 17.22
C SER A 128 3.25 -9.58 16.83
N ASN A 129 2.34 -9.74 17.78
CA ASN A 129 1.07 -10.42 17.55
C ASN A 129 0.10 -9.52 16.79
N SER A 130 -0.65 -10.07 15.85
CA SER A 130 -1.70 -9.35 15.13
C SER A 130 -2.86 -10.30 14.83
N SER A 131 -4.09 -9.79 14.84
CA SER A 131 -5.29 -10.61 14.68
C SER A 131 -5.67 -10.78 13.20
N VAL A 132 -5.97 -12.01 12.78
CA VAL A 132 -6.52 -12.34 11.46
C VAL A 132 -7.79 -13.15 11.69
N GLY A 133 -8.95 -12.53 11.45
CA GLY A 133 -10.23 -13.08 11.89
C GLY A 133 -10.24 -13.33 13.41
N GLU A 134 -10.49 -14.58 13.81
CA GLU A 134 -10.51 -14.99 15.22
C GLU A 134 -9.14 -15.46 15.75
N GLN A 135 -8.12 -15.50 14.90
CA GLN A 135 -6.79 -16.00 15.27
C GLN A 135 -5.83 -14.86 15.58
N VAL A 136 -4.95 -15.08 16.56
CA VAL A 136 -3.81 -14.19 16.82
C VAL A 136 -2.57 -14.88 16.29
N ILE A 137 -1.90 -14.23 15.33
CA ILE A 137 -0.70 -14.73 14.67
C ILE A 137 0.48 -13.85 15.08
N ASN A 138 1.65 -14.45 15.34
CA ASN A 138 2.88 -13.70 15.56
C ASN A 138 3.60 -13.50 14.23
N TRP A 139 3.69 -12.25 13.78
CA TRP A 139 4.34 -11.85 12.53
C TRP A 139 5.73 -11.31 12.84
N CYS A 140 6.72 -11.61 12.00
CA CYS A 140 8.12 -11.22 12.20
C CYS A 140 8.77 -10.74 10.89
N GLY A 141 9.45 -9.59 10.93
CA GLY A 141 10.14 -9.02 9.77
C GLY A 141 9.51 -7.71 9.27
N THR A 142 9.65 -7.46 7.98
CA THR A 142 9.00 -6.37 7.25
C THR A 142 7.86 -6.94 6.39
N GLY A 143 6.90 -6.10 6.01
CA GLY A 143 5.71 -6.55 5.29
C GLY A 143 5.82 -6.72 3.79
N TRP A 144 4.66 -6.94 3.14
CA TRP A 144 4.53 -7.43 1.77
C TRP A 144 5.00 -6.45 0.68
N THR A 145 5.08 -5.15 0.95
CA THR A 145 5.94 -4.27 0.13
C THR A 145 7.31 -4.08 0.76
N GLY A 146 7.36 -3.88 2.09
CA GLY A 146 8.54 -4.07 2.95
C GLY A 146 9.83 -3.34 2.56
N GLN A 147 9.73 -2.46 1.56
CA GLN A 147 10.84 -1.78 0.93
C GLN A 147 11.16 -0.55 1.78
N PRO A 148 12.41 -0.39 2.23
CA PRO A 148 12.79 0.83 2.92
C PRO A 148 12.81 2.00 1.95
N ALA A 149 12.41 3.16 2.45
CA ALA A 149 12.75 4.43 1.82
C ALA A 149 14.20 4.79 2.16
N ILE A 150 14.94 5.27 1.17
CA ILE A 150 16.35 5.69 1.32
C ILE A 150 16.48 7.05 0.66
N TRP A 151 16.99 8.05 1.37
CA TRP A 151 17.10 9.40 0.82
C TRP A 151 18.25 10.19 1.41
N GLU A 152 18.73 11.17 0.66
CA GLU A 152 19.74 12.11 1.14
C GLU A 152 19.12 13.21 2.01
N ARG A 153 19.78 13.52 3.13
CA ARG A 153 19.43 14.63 4.03
C ARG A 153 20.70 15.35 4.45
N GLY A 154 21.00 16.46 3.76
CA GLY A 154 22.25 17.18 3.99
C GLY A 154 23.44 16.37 3.47
N GLU A 155 24.38 16.03 4.35
CA GLU A 155 25.55 15.21 4.00
C GLU A 155 25.38 13.72 4.39
N GLU A 156 24.22 13.36 4.94
CA GLU A 156 23.90 12.00 5.39
C GLU A 156 22.86 11.34 4.48
N THR A 157 22.89 10.01 4.42
CA THR A 157 21.83 9.22 3.78
C THR A 157 21.04 8.49 4.86
N TRP A 158 19.73 8.67 4.84
CA TRP A 158 18.81 8.13 5.84
C TRP A 158 18.02 6.96 5.26
N VAL A 159 17.64 6.02 6.12
CA VAL A 159 16.82 4.85 5.78
C VAL A 159 15.63 4.81 6.70
N ALA A 160 14.41 4.65 6.15
CA ALA A 160 13.20 4.49 6.95
C ALA A 160 12.34 3.33 6.46
N PHE A 161 11.73 2.61 7.40
CA PHE A 161 10.82 1.52 7.11
C PHE A 161 9.90 1.21 8.30
N GLY A 162 8.70 0.73 7.98
CA GLY A 162 7.82 0.09 8.94
C GLY A 162 8.09 -1.40 9.05
N ALA A 163 7.72 -2.00 10.19
CA ALA A 163 7.91 -3.42 10.42
C ALA A 163 6.80 -4.06 11.26
N TYR A 164 6.80 -5.39 11.31
CA TYR A 164 5.88 -6.18 12.13
C TYR A 164 6.14 -6.07 13.64
N SER A 165 7.20 -5.37 14.06
CA SER A 165 7.39 -4.88 15.43
C SER A 165 6.41 -3.79 15.84
N ARG A 166 5.57 -3.27 14.90
CA ARG A 166 4.70 -2.10 15.05
C ARG A 166 5.45 -0.78 15.14
N ASN A 167 6.68 -0.76 14.63
CA ASN A 167 7.53 0.42 14.70
C ASN A 167 7.89 0.89 13.30
N VAL A 168 7.90 2.22 13.13
CA VAL A 168 8.68 2.90 12.10
C VAL A 168 10.07 3.13 12.65
N HIS A 169 11.07 2.77 11.87
CA HIS A 169 12.49 2.93 12.16
C HIS A 169 13.10 3.98 11.25
N VAL A 170 14.02 4.80 11.77
CA VAL A 170 14.84 5.73 10.98
C VAL A 170 16.31 5.53 11.35
N LEU A 171 17.10 5.10 10.39
CA LEU A 171 18.47 4.65 10.56
C LEU A 171 19.44 5.42 9.67
N ASP A 172 20.68 5.46 10.08
CA ASP A 172 21.81 5.89 9.26
C ASP A 172 22.13 4.80 8.21
N TYR A 173 22.21 5.18 6.94
CA TYR A 173 22.42 4.25 5.83
C TYR A 173 23.76 3.51 5.90
N GLU A 174 24.83 4.17 6.37
CA GLU A 174 26.17 3.59 6.36
C GLU A 174 26.39 2.61 7.53
N THR A 175 25.81 2.91 8.69
CA THR A 175 26.07 2.19 9.94
C THR A 175 24.92 1.29 10.38
N GLY A 176 23.68 1.58 9.97
CA GLY A 176 22.48 0.92 10.47
C GLY A 176 22.11 1.31 11.91
N GLU A 177 22.75 2.35 12.46
CA GLU A 177 22.42 2.89 13.78
C GLU A 177 21.14 3.73 13.72
N ARG A 178 20.37 3.76 14.81
CA ARG A 178 19.16 4.59 14.88
C ARG A 178 19.54 6.07 14.92
N LEU A 179 18.91 6.85 14.04
CA LEU A 179 19.01 8.31 14.05
C LEU A 179 17.93 8.94 14.92
N LEU A 180 16.74 8.34 14.94
CA LEU A 180 15.60 8.77 15.76
C LEU A 180 15.04 7.61 16.58
N SER A 181 14.34 7.96 17.66
CA SER A 181 13.53 6.99 18.41
C SER A 181 12.46 6.39 17.51
N ASP A 182 12.23 5.08 17.66
CA ASP A 182 11.20 4.36 16.92
C ASP A 182 9.81 4.97 17.17
N PHE A 183 9.02 5.18 16.11
CA PHE A 183 7.62 5.57 16.24
C PHE A 183 6.75 4.32 16.28
N ARG A 184 5.93 4.17 17.32
CA ARG A 184 5.13 2.97 17.55
C ARG A 184 3.66 3.15 17.16
N THR A 185 3.16 2.27 16.30
CA THR A 185 1.74 2.12 15.95
C THR A 185 1.02 1.14 16.87
N GLY A 186 -0.31 1.12 16.77
CA GLY A 186 -1.17 0.21 17.53
C GLY A 186 -1.03 -1.26 17.11
N ASP A 187 -0.72 -1.52 15.84
CA ASP A 187 -0.59 -2.84 15.23
C ASP A 187 0.52 -2.84 14.15
N ILE A 188 0.75 -3.97 13.49
CA ILE A 188 1.86 -4.16 12.55
C ILE A 188 1.76 -3.24 11.33
N ILE A 189 2.92 -2.91 10.78
CA ILE A 189 3.03 -2.16 9.52
C ILE A 189 3.38 -3.16 8.40
N LYS A 190 2.49 -3.29 7.41
CA LYS A 190 2.68 -4.15 6.22
C LYS A 190 3.32 -3.39 5.06
N GLY A 191 2.88 -2.15 4.84
CA GLY A 191 3.31 -1.31 3.73
C GLY A 191 4.69 -0.66 3.88
N SER A 192 5.29 -0.30 2.75
CA SER A 192 6.46 0.59 2.68
C SER A 192 6.07 2.01 3.09
N VAL A 193 7.01 2.72 3.72
CA VAL A 193 6.84 4.15 4.00
C VAL A 193 7.05 4.96 2.72
N THR A 194 6.54 6.20 2.72
CA THR A 194 6.88 7.20 1.71
C THR A 194 7.51 8.42 2.37
N ILE A 195 8.58 8.94 1.78
CA ILE A 195 9.18 10.22 2.16
C ILE A 195 8.66 11.29 1.21
N ASP A 196 8.36 12.47 1.76
CA ASP A 196 7.87 13.60 0.96
C ASP A 196 8.87 13.96 -0.15
N PRO A 197 8.45 13.90 -1.42
CA PRO A 197 9.33 14.12 -2.56
C PRO A 197 9.67 15.60 -2.77
N ASP A 198 8.93 16.53 -2.15
CA ASP A 198 9.13 17.97 -2.26
C ASP A 198 10.06 18.52 -1.17
N GLY A 199 10.62 17.64 -0.32
CA GLY A 199 11.61 18.00 0.69
C GLY A 199 11.03 18.46 2.02
N PHE A 200 9.72 18.38 2.22
CA PHE A 200 9.16 18.52 3.56
C PHE A 200 9.67 17.36 4.44
N PRO A 201 10.00 17.60 5.71
CA PRO A 201 10.50 16.55 6.60
C PRO A 201 9.37 15.67 7.13
N LEU A 202 8.64 15.02 6.20
CA LEU A 202 7.45 14.21 6.41
C LEU A 202 7.63 12.79 5.86
N LEU A 203 7.16 11.84 6.65
CA LEU A 203 7.05 10.42 6.35
C LEU A 203 5.58 10.01 6.39
N TYR A 204 5.15 9.20 5.44
CA TYR A 204 3.79 8.70 5.30
C TYR A 204 3.78 7.19 5.45
N THR A 205 2.88 6.65 6.27
CA THR A 205 2.78 5.21 6.48
C THR A 205 1.41 4.77 6.99
N GLY A 206 0.96 3.60 6.53
CA GLY A 206 -0.18 2.88 7.06
C GLY A 206 0.19 1.88 8.16
N SER A 207 -0.80 1.43 8.92
CA SER A 207 -0.66 0.24 9.77
C SER A 207 -2.01 -0.47 9.96
N ARG A 208 -1.98 -1.71 10.48
CA ARG A 208 -3.17 -2.50 10.81
C ARG A 208 -3.99 -1.98 12.00
N ASP A 209 -3.61 -0.83 12.55
CA ASP A 209 -4.37 -0.16 13.61
C ASP A 209 -5.43 0.81 13.09
N ASN A 210 -5.82 0.66 11.82
CA ASN A 210 -6.82 1.44 11.10
C ASN A 210 -6.37 2.81 10.60
N ASP A 211 -5.15 3.25 10.90
CA ASP A 211 -4.72 4.62 10.65
C ASP A 211 -3.59 4.71 9.61
N TYR A 212 -3.78 5.58 8.61
CA TYR A 212 -2.73 6.05 7.71
C TYR A 212 -2.23 7.42 8.15
N ARG A 213 -0.92 7.60 8.34
CA ARG A 213 -0.35 8.71 9.10
C ARG A 213 0.53 9.62 8.27
N VAL A 214 0.58 10.89 8.71
CA VAL A 214 1.62 11.85 8.38
C VAL A 214 2.47 12.06 9.63
N ILE A 215 3.75 11.72 9.55
CA ILE A 215 4.71 11.75 10.66
C ILE A 215 5.85 12.68 10.28
N ALA A 216 6.19 13.64 11.14
CA ALA A 216 7.33 14.51 10.90
C ALA A 216 8.62 14.04 11.58
N PHE A 217 9.75 14.41 10.98
CA PHE A 217 11.10 14.03 11.41
C PHE A 217 12.10 15.21 11.52
N ASP A 218 11.60 16.44 11.63
CA ASP A 218 12.39 17.67 11.86
C ASP A 218 12.49 18.12 13.31
N ARG A 219 12.14 17.23 14.24
CA ARG A 219 12.15 17.46 15.69
C ARG A 219 12.78 16.27 16.40
N ASP A 220 12.94 16.38 17.73
CA ASP A 220 13.71 15.43 18.54
C ASP A 220 13.22 13.98 18.44
N GLU A 221 11.93 13.78 18.14
CA GLU A 221 11.34 12.46 17.92
C GLU A 221 10.36 12.48 16.75
N LEU A 222 10.16 11.32 16.13
CA LEU A 222 9.09 11.13 15.15
C LEU A 222 7.75 11.50 15.77
N THR A 223 7.02 12.41 15.13
CA THR A 223 5.77 12.94 15.69
C THR A 223 4.66 12.87 14.65
N GLU A 224 3.60 12.16 15.00
CA GLU A 224 2.35 12.14 14.22
C GLU A 224 1.74 13.55 14.20
N LEU A 225 1.52 14.08 13.00
CA LEU A 225 0.83 15.34 12.78
C LEU A 225 -0.64 15.14 12.43
N TRP A 226 -0.96 14.02 11.79
CA TRP A 226 -2.29 13.69 11.33
C TRP A 226 -2.43 12.19 11.02
N ALA A 227 -3.66 11.69 11.08
CA ALA A 227 -4.03 10.35 10.63
C ALA A 227 -5.39 10.35 9.88
N LEU A 228 -5.50 9.49 8.87
CA LEU A 228 -6.74 9.07 8.22
C LEU A 228 -7.18 7.74 8.81
N ASN A 229 -8.36 7.66 9.38
CA ASN A 229 -8.90 6.39 9.84
C ASN A 229 -9.66 5.69 8.71
N ALA A 230 -9.50 4.37 8.59
CA ALA A 230 -10.19 3.55 7.60
C ALA A 230 -11.73 3.64 7.68
N PHE A 231 -12.30 4.12 8.79
CA PHE A 231 -13.74 4.31 8.99
C PHE A 231 -14.23 5.76 8.83
N ASP A 232 -13.36 6.69 8.43
CA ASP A 232 -13.75 8.10 8.19
C ASP A 232 -14.58 8.28 6.90
N VAL A 233 -14.67 7.23 6.09
CA VAL A 233 -15.49 7.16 4.87
C VAL A 233 -16.54 6.06 4.97
N SER A 234 -17.59 6.16 4.15
CA SER A 234 -18.63 5.16 4.04
C SER A 234 -19.25 5.15 2.64
N PRO A 235 -19.62 3.99 2.09
CA PRO A 235 -19.48 2.63 2.67
C PRO A 235 -18.04 2.12 2.64
N THR A 236 -17.69 1.15 3.47
CA THR A 236 -16.41 0.41 3.42
C THR A 236 -16.67 -1.09 3.32
N ARG A 237 -15.67 -1.87 2.90
CA ARG A 237 -15.76 -3.33 2.78
C ARG A 237 -14.48 -4.02 3.21
N TRP A 238 -14.66 -5.30 3.54
CA TRP A 238 -13.64 -6.29 3.89
C TRP A 238 -12.85 -5.97 5.16
N ASN A 239 -11.81 -5.15 5.05
CA ASN A 239 -10.81 -4.98 6.10
C ASN A 239 -10.58 -3.49 6.37
N ASN A 240 -9.60 -3.16 7.22
CA ASN A 240 -9.33 -1.79 7.68
C ASN A 240 -7.83 -1.50 7.79
N ASP A 241 -7.02 -2.37 7.20
CA ASP A 241 -5.57 -2.25 7.14
C ASP A 241 -5.13 -1.26 6.04
N TRP A 242 -3.85 -0.88 6.10
CA TRP A 242 -3.23 0.04 5.16
C TRP A 242 -1.90 -0.53 4.65
N ASP A 243 -1.99 -1.18 3.50
CA ASP A 243 -0.90 -1.97 2.91
C ASP A 243 -0.14 -1.27 1.79
N GLY A 244 -0.86 -0.46 1.01
CA GLY A 244 -0.28 0.33 -0.05
C GLY A 244 0.65 1.43 0.49
N ALA A 245 1.71 1.72 -0.26
CA ALA A 245 2.51 2.91 -0.04
C ALA A 245 1.80 4.12 -0.64
N GLY A 246 1.61 5.19 0.14
CA GLY A 246 1.05 6.44 -0.38
C GLY A 246 1.89 7.02 -1.50
N LEU A 247 1.24 7.78 -2.38
CA LEU A 247 1.90 8.52 -3.43
C LEU A 247 1.66 10.01 -3.20
N ILE A 248 2.72 10.81 -3.21
CA ILE A 248 2.66 12.26 -2.95
C ILE A 248 2.97 13.00 -4.25
N LEU A 249 2.02 13.73 -4.83
CA LEU A 249 2.26 14.57 -5.99
C LEU A 249 1.71 15.95 -5.71
N ASP A 250 2.57 16.96 -5.90
CA ASP A 250 2.34 18.29 -5.37
C ASP A 250 1.85 18.16 -3.92
N ASP A 251 0.79 18.87 -3.54
CA ASP A 251 0.24 18.87 -2.19
C ASP A 251 -0.83 17.79 -1.95
N PHE A 252 -0.84 16.70 -2.72
CA PHE A 252 -1.83 15.63 -2.61
C PHE A 252 -1.21 14.27 -2.27
N LEU A 253 -1.84 13.58 -1.32
CA LEU A 253 -1.63 12.18 -1.02
C LEU A 253 -2.70 11.34 -1.71
N PHE A 254 -2.27 10.31 -2.45
CA PHE A 254 -3.11 9.31 -3.08
C PHE A 254 -2.87 7.95 -2.41
N ILE A 255 -3.92 7.30 -1.91
CA ILE A 255 -3.78 6.04 -1.17
C ILE A 255 -5.00 5.13 -1.31
N GLY A 256 -4.76 3.85 -1.57
CA GLY A 256 -5.75 2.79 -1.44
C GLY A 256 -5.75 2.20 -0.03
N GLY A 257 -6.94 1.92 0.51
CA GLY A 257 -7.10 1.26 1.80
C GLY A 257 -7.74 -0.12 1.67
N GLU A 258 -7.43 -1.03 2.60
CA GLU A 258 -8.08 -2.33 2.64
C GLU A 258 -9.56 -2.24 3.06
N ASN A 259 -10.02 -1.06 3.50
CA ASN A 259 -11.43 -0.69 3.57
C ASN A 259 -12.14 -0.62 2.20
N SER A 260 -11.40 -1.02 1.16
CA SER A 260 -11.79 -1.11 -0.24
C SER A 260 -12.04 0.26 -0.88
N GLN A 261 -11.56 1.34 -0.27
CA GLN A 261 -11.73 2.71 -0.74
C GLN A 261 -10.40 3.29 -1.25
N PHE A 262 -10.47 4.02 -2.35
CA PHE A 262 -9.40 4.90 -2.80
C PHE A 262 -9.63 6.30 -2.23
N HIS A 263 -8.57 6.96 -1.79
CA HIS A 263 -8.62 8.27 -1.11
C HIS A 263 -7.62 9.24 -1.74
N ILE A 264 -8.03 10.50 -1.82
CA ILE A 264 -7.18 11.64 -2.17
C ILE A 264 -7.29 12.69 -1.06
N VAL A 265 -6.15 13.02 -0.46
CA VAL A 265 -6.05 13.96 0.65
C VAL A 265 -5.18 15.12 0.20
N LYS A 266 -5.73 16.34 0.27
CA LYS A 266 -4.92 17.55 0.14
C LYS A 266 -4.20 17.78 1.46
N LEU A 267 -2.88 17.82 1.46
CA LEU A 267 -2.08 17.81 2.68
C LEU A 267 -1.99 19.19 3.34
N ASN A 268 -2.09 20.26 2.56
CA ASN A 268 -1.89 21.64 3.00
C ASN A 268 -0.59 21.77 3.82
N ARG A 269 0.52 21.27 3.26
CA ARG A 269 1.84 21.30 3.91
C ARG A 269 2.34 22.72 4.04
N GLY A 270 3.05 23.00 5.13
CA GLY A 270 3.63 24.31 5.40
C GLY A 270 4.65 24.28 6.51
N TYR A 271 5.03 25.46 6.99
CA TYR A 271 5.92 25.62 8.14
C TYR A 271 5.32 26.61 9.14
N ASP A 272 5.46 26.31 10.42
CA ASP A 272 5.12 27.23 11.48
C ASP A 272 6.16 28.37 11.62
N PRO A 273 5.93 29.40 12.46
CA PRO A 273 6.89 30.47 12.70
C PRO A 273 8.25 30.02 13.29
N GLY A 274 8.32 28.81 13.85
CA GLY A 274 9.54 28.19 14.36
C GLY A 274 10.33 27.42 13.28
N GLY A 275 9.77 27.27 12.08
CA GLY A 275 10.37 26.52 10.97
C GLY A 275 10.13 25.02 11.06
N LEU A 276 9.21 24.55 11.91
CA LEU A 276 8.80 23.15 11.93
C LEU A 276 7.68 22.91 10.91
N VAL A 277 7.72 21.77 10.25
CA VAL A 277 6.71 21.38 9.27
C VAL A 277 5.35 21.17 9.94
N THR A 278 4.32 21.68 9.26
CA THR A 278 2.91 21.54 9.63
C THR A 278 2.12 20.96 8.46
N VAL A 279 1.00 20.33 8.76
CA VAL A 279 0.00 19.90 7.78
C VAL A 279 -1.39 20.28 8.26
N GLU A 280 -2.31 20.53 7.33
CA GLU A 280 -3.74 20.70 7.61
C GLU A 280 -4.55 19.83 6.64
N PRO A 281 -4.47 18.50 6.74
CA PRO A 281 -4.97 17.64 5.68
C PRO A 281 -6.50 17.66 5.56
N GLU A 282 -6.99 17.65 4.32
CA GLU A 282 -8.40 17.57 3.96
C GLU A 282 -8.62 16.40 3.01
N LEU A 283 -9.51 15.47 3.37
CA LEU A 283 -9.96 14.43 2.43
C LEU A 283 -10.86 15.08 1.37
N VAL A 284 -10.32 15.26 0.17
CA VAL A 284 -11.00 15.97 -0.92
C VAL A 284 -11.76 15.03 -1.86
N PHE A 285 -11.40 13.75 -1.89
CA PHE A 285 -12.08 12.74 -2.69
C PHE A 285 -11.89 11.35 -2.12
N ASN A 286 -12.92 10.51 -2.24
CA ASN A 286 -12.80 9.07 -2.07
C ASN A 286 -13.81 8.35 -2.97
N THR A 287 -13.49 7.12 -3.38
CA THR A 287 -14.39 6.30 -4.20
C THR A 287 -14.23 4.80 -3.94
N PRO A 288 -15.33 4.02 -3.99
CA PRO A 288 -15.27 2.58 -3.87
C PRO A 288 -14.35 1.92 -4.90
N GLY A 289 -13.54 0.99 -4.42
CA GLY A 289 -12.74 0.08 -5.21
C GLY A 289 -13.55 -0.97 -5.96
N TRP A 290 -14.88 -0.99 -5.83
CA TRP A 290 -15.76 -2.05 -6.35
C TRP A 290 -17.00 -1.48 -7.04
N ASP A 291 -17.66 -2.32 -7.83
CA ASP A 291 -18.98 -2.06 -8.39
C ASP A 291 -19.92 -3.27 -8.22
N ASP A 292 -21.20 -3.10 -8.55
CA ASP A 292 -22.22 -4.15 -8.41
C ASP A 292 -21.98 -5.38 -9.31
N GLU A 293 -21.20 -5.25 -10.38
CA GLU A 293 -20.82 -6.40 -11.20
C GLU A 293 -19.75 -7.23 -10.48
N LEU A 294 -18.68 -6.58 -10.02
CA LEU A 294 -17.63 -7.23 -9.26
C LEU A 294 -18.19 -7.97 -8.04
N LEU A 295 -19.04 -7.30 -7.25
CA LEU A 295 -19.61 -7.91 -6.04
C LEU A 295 -20.47 -9.14 -6.34
N ARG A 296 -21.14 -9.19 -7.50
CA ARG A 296 -21.90 -10.37 -7.92
C ARG A 296 -20.98 -11.55 -8.27
N ASP A 297 -19.79 -11.27 -8.78
CA ASP A 297 -18.87 -12.28 -9.27
C ASP A 297 -17.95 -12.83 -8.17
N VAL A 298 -17.46 -11.98 -7.26
CA VAL A 298 -16.46 -12.37 -6.24
C VAL A 298 -16.87 -12.14 -4.78
N GLY A 299 -18.02 -11.50 -4.54
CA GLY A 299 -18.46 -11.16 -3.19
C GLY A 299 -17.74 -9.94 -2.61
N GLY A 300 -17.59 -9.90 -1.27
CA GLY A 300 -17.16 -8.71 -0.55
C GLY A 300 -15.66 -8.58 -0.25
N ASN A 301 -14.84 -9.57 -0.60
CA ASN A 301 -13.38 -9.51 -0.47
C ASN A 301 -12.79 -8.77 -1.69
N VAL A 302 -12.64 -7.45 -1.56
CA VAL A 302 -12.29 -6.52 -2.65
C VAL A 302 -11.43 -5.35 -2.14
N SER A 303 -10.50 -5.64 -1.23
CA SER A 303 -9.59 -4.67 -0.60
C SER A 303 -8.59 -4.08 -1.59
N ILE A 304 -8.20 -2.83 -1.37
CA ILE A 304 -7.11 -2.21 -2.14
C ILE A 304 -5.84 -2.32 -1.30
N GLU A 305 -5.09 -3.41 -1.50
CA GLU A 305 -3.76 -3.62 -0.91
C GLU A 305 -2.64 -3.06 -1.80
N SER A 306 -2.94 -2.90 -3.09
CA SER A 306 -2.01 -2.37 -4.07
C SER A 306 -1.71 -0.87 -3.82
N SER A 307 -0.43 -0.51 -3.88
CA SER A 307 -0.04 0.91 -4.00
C SER A 307 -0.55 1.49 -5.33
N VAL A 308 -1.05 2.72 -5.32
CA VAL A 308 -1.54 3.40 -6.53
C VAL A 308 -0.39 3.79 -7.46
N ALA A 309 -0.65 3.84 -8.77
CA ALA A 309 0.29 4.30 -9.79
C ALA A 309 -0.35 5.40 -10.64
N ILE A 310 0.40 6.41 -11.06
CA ILE A 310 -0.10 7.53 -11.88
C ILE A 310 0.74 7.63 -13.14
N SER A 311 0.06 7.80 -14.28
CA SER A 311 0.68 8.12 -15.58
C SER A 311 -0.22 9.06 -16.36
N GLY A 312 0.37 10.09 -16.96
CA GLY A 312 -0.38 11.21 -17.49
C GLY A 312 -1.20 11.90 -16.40
N ASN A 313 -2.52 11.96 -16.61
CA ASN A 313 -3.48 12.53 -15.66
C ASN A 313 -4.40 11.47 -15.05
N VAL A 314 -4.00 10.19 -15.06
CA VAL A 314 -4.85 9.11 -14.58
C VAL A 314 -4.16 8.36 -13.45
N VAL A 315 -4.86 8.22 -12.32
CA VAL A 315 -4.47 7.35 -11.21
C VAL A 315 -5.09 5.97 -11.40
N TYR A 316 -4.25 4.94 -11.28
CA TYR A 316 -4.62 3.54 -11.42
C TYR A 316 -4.36 2.76 -10.13
N PHE A 317 -5.27 1.85 -9.82
CA PHE A 317 -5.14 0.93 -8.71
C PHE A 317 -5.95 -0.34 -8.99
N ALA A 318 -5.64 -1.39 -8.24
CA ALA A 318 -6.33 -2.66 -8.30
C ALA A 318 -6.79 -3.11 -6.91
N ASN A 319 -7.73 -4.05 -6.87
CA ASN A 319 -8.20 -4.63 -5.63
C ASN A 319 -8.08 -6.16 -5.63
N SER A 320 -8.26 -6.77 -4.44
CA SER A 320 -8.25 -8.22 -4.24
C SER A 320 -9.40 -8.96 -4.93
N GLY A 321 -10.37 -8.24 -5.55
CA GLY A 321 -11.37 -8.82 -6.44
C GLY A 321 -10.93 -8.94 -7.91
N GLY A 322 -9.76 -8.39 -8.25
CA GLY A 322 -9.22 -8.34 -9.59
C GLY A 322 -9.71 -7.20 -10.46
N LEU A 323 -10.34 -6.18 -9.87
CA LEU A 323 -10.78 -5.00 -10.60
C LEU A 323 -9.68 -3.95 -10.64
N ILE A 324 -9.23 -3.63 -11.85
CA ILE A 324 -8.35 -2.51 -12.13
C ILE A 324 -9.21 -1.32 -12.54
N GLN A 325 -8.95 -0.18 -11.92
CA GLN A 325 -9.62 1.08 -12.22
C GLN A 325 -8.62 2.15 -12.61
N GLY A 326 -9.05 3.11 -13.43
CA GLY A 326 -8.33 4.35 -13.69
C GLY A 326 -9.25 5.55 -13.54
N TRP A 327 -8.77 6.58 -12.85
CA TRP A 327 -9.51 7.80 -12.55
C TRP A 327 -8.75 9.02 -13.06
N ASP A 328 -9.38 9.82 -13.92
CA ASP A 328 -8.84 11.08 -14.42
C ASP A 328 -8.84 12.11 -13.30
N ILE A 329 -7.67 12.68 -13.03
CA ILE A 329 -7.40 13.69 -11.99
C ILE A 329 -7.00 15.05 -12.59
N THR A 330 -7.19 15.27 -13.90
CA THR A 330 -6.77 16.49 -14.61
C THR A 330 -7.15 17.78 -13.86
N ASP A 331 -8.40 17.89 -13.43
CA ASP A 331 -8.93 19.12 -12.81
C ASP A 331 -8.74 19.15 -11.27
N LEU A 332 -8.11 18.13 -10.65
CA LEU A 332 -8.04 17.98 -9.20
C LEU A 332 -7.36 19.18 -8.50
N ALA A 333 -6.29 19.73 -9.09
CA ALA A 333 -5.57 20.86 -8.52
C ALA A 333 -6.43 22.14 -8.46
N ASP A 334 -7.38 22.28 -9.38
CA ASP A 334 -8.34 23.38 -9.46
C ASP A 334 -9.65 23.08 -8.70
N GLY A 335 -9.72 21.96 -7.97
CA GLY A 335 -10.88 21.54 -7.19
C GLY A 335 -11.94 20.79 -7.99
N GLY A 336 -11.61 20.33 -9.20
CA GLY A 336 -12.45 19.42 -9.98
C GLY A 336 -12.50 18.02 -9.38
N GLU A 337 -13.61 17.32 -9.62
CA GLU A 337 -13.84 15.98 -9.08
C GLU A 337 -13.25 14.91 -10.03
N PRO A 338 -12.41 13.98 -9.52
CA PRO A 338 -11.91 12.88 -10.33
C PRO A 338 -13.01 12.02 -10.94
N THR A 339 -12.81 11.50 -12.16
CA THR A 339 -13.80 10.67 -12.85
C THR A 339 -13.23 9.35 -13.32
N GLN A 340 -13.99 8.26 -13.20
CA GLN A 340 -13.55 6.95 -13.68
C GLN A 340 -13.51 6.94 -15.21
N VAL A 341 -12.34 6.63 -15.77
CA VAL A 341 -12.09 6.56 -17.23
C VAL A 341 -11.63 5.18 -17.69
N PHE A 342 -11.20 4.32 -16.77
CA PHE A 342 -10.75 2.97 -17.09
C PHE A 342 -11.32 1.94 -16.12
N ARG A 343 -11.70 0.77 -16.66
CA ARG A 343 -12.20 -0.36 -15.90
C ARG A 343 -11.82 -1.66 -16.60
N TYR A 344 -11.13 -2.55 -15.88
CA TYR A 344 -10.79 -3.88 -16.38
C TYR A 344 -10.86 -4.92 -15.26
N TRP A 345 -11.57 -6.03 -15.49
CA TRP A 345 -11.63 -7.14 -14.53
C TRP A 345 -10.74 -8.31 -14.98
N ALA A 346 -9.71 -8.59 -14.19
CA ALA A 346 -8.74 -9.66 -14.40
C ALA A 346 -9.20 -11.02 -13.84
N GLY A 347 -10.23 -11.03 -13.01
CA GLY A 347 -10.88 -12.26 -12.55
C GLY A 347 -10.40 -12.81 -11.21
N ASP A 348 -9.30 -12.34 -10.66
CA ASP A 348 -8.75 -12.84 -9.40
C ASP A 348 -7.92 -11.77 -8.69
N ASP A 349 -7.44 -12.10 -7.50
CA ASP A 349 -6.70 -11.19 -6.63
C ASP A 349 -5.57 -10.40 -7.33
N ILE A 350 -5.57 -9.08 -7.12
CA ILE A 350 -4.48 -8.18 -7.48
C ILE A 350 -4.10 -7.34 -6.25
N ASP A 351 -3.38 -7.96 -5.32
CA ASP A 351 -2.64 -7.26 -4.27
C ASP A 351 -1.34 -6.63 -4.79
N ALA A 352 -0.80 -7.17 -5.89
CA ALA A 352 0.41 -6.64 -6.51
C ALA A 352 0.16 -5.24 -7.11
N THR A 353 1.01 -4.27 -6.73
CA THR A 353 1.01 -2.93 -7.32
C THR A 353 1.19 -2.97 -8.85
N LEU A 354 0.34 -2.20 -9.53
CA LEU A 354 0.43 -1.93 -10.95
C LEU A 354 1.72 -1.17 -11.28
N VAL A 355 2.36 -1.53 -12.38
CA VAL A 355 3.54 -0.80 -12.92
C VAL A 355 3.16 -0.23 -14.27
N ILE A 356 3.58 1.01 -14.57
CA ILE A 356 3.26 1.69 -15.83
C ILE A 356 4.55 2.01 -16.58
N ASP A 357 4.65 1.61 -17.86
CA ASP A 357 5.81 1.92 -18.70
C ASP A 357 5.74 3.33 -19.33
N ASP A 358 6.78 3.68 -20.09
CA ASP A 358 6.94 4.98 -20.76
C ASP A 358 5.97 5.20 -21.92
N GLU A 359 5.28 4.15 -22.38
CA GLU A 359 4.19 4.21 -23.35
C GLU A 359 2.82 4.39 -22.67
N GLY A 360 2.76 4.34 -21.33
CA GLY A 360 1.51 4.40 -20.56
C GLY A 360 0.82 3.04 -20.39
N MET A 361 1.49 1.94 -20.73
CA MET A 361 0.91 0.60 -20.64
C MET A 361 0.97 0.08 -19.21
N ILE A 362 -0.12 -0.53 -18.74
CA ILE A 362 -0.26 -1.02 -17.37
C ILE A 362 0.12 -2.50 -17.31
N TYR A 363 1.00 -2.86 -16.38
CA TYR A 363 1.39 -4.23 -16.08
C TYR A 363 0.77 -4.65 -14.75
N ALA A 364 -0.01 -5.73 -14.77
CA ALA A 364 -0.67 -6.29 -13.60
C ALA A 364 -0.22 -7.74 -13.37
N GLY A 365 0.13 -8.05 -12.12
CA GLY A 365 0.30 -9.41 -11.62
C GLY A 365 -0.96 -9.84 -10.88
N VAL A 366 -1.55 -10.96 -11.29
CA VAL A 366 -2.78 -11.49 -10.71
C VAL A 366 -2.41 -12.77 -9.96
N GLU A 367 -2.71 -12.82 -8.67
CA GLU A 367 -2.56 -14.03 -7.86
C GLU A 367 -3.68 -15.02 -8.18
N TYR A 368 -3.35 -16.32 -8.18
CA TYR A 368 -4.35 -17.36 -8.38
C TYR A 368 -4.95 -17.78 -7.03
N GLU A 369 -5.91 -16.99 -6.53
CA GLU A 369 -6.54 -17.23 -5.23
C GLU A 369 -7.90 -17.96 -5.39
N ARG A 370 -8.85 -17.37 -6.13
CA ARG A 370 -10.22 -17.91 -6.30
C ARG A 370 -10.33 -18.88 -7.47
N GLY A 371 -9.49 -18.73 -8.48
CA GLY A 371 -9.43 -19.59 -9.65
C GLY A 371 -10.65 -19.47 -10.57
N ASN A 372 -11.17 -18.24 -10.70
CA ASN A 372 -12.32 -17.90 -11.53
C ASN A 372 -12.09 -18.20 -13.02
N ALA A 373 -13.18 -18.36 -13.78
CA ALA A 373 -13.09 -18.59 -15.23
C ALA A 373 -12.34 -17.46 -15.96
N ARG A 374 -12.55 -16.22 -15.51
CA ARG A 374 -11.90 -15.03 -16.06
C ARG A 374 -10.37 -15.07 -15.89
N SER A 375 -9.86 -15.41 -14.71
CA SER A 375 -8.41 -15.45 -14.46
C SER A 375 -7.69 -16.53 -15.27
N ARG A 376 -8.39 -17.58 -15.68
CA ARG A 376 -7.89 -18.60 -16.63
C ARG A 376 -7.92 -18.13 -18.09
N GLU A 377 -8.84 -17.24 -18.44
CA GLU A 377 -8.97 -16.68 -19.78
C GLU A 377 -7.85 -15.67 -20.06
N VAL A 378 -7.55 -14.79 -19.11
CA VAL A 378 -6.62 -13.67 -19.29
C VAL A 378 -5.20 -13.93 -18.77
N GLY A 379 -5.02 -14.94 -17.91
CA GLY A 379 -3.74 -15.28 -17.31
C GLY A 379 -3.38 -14.40 -16.11
N GLN A 380 -2.15 -14.58 -15.62
CA GLN A 380 -1.66 -14.00 -14.35
C GLN A 380 -0.72 -12.81 -14.52
N ILE A 381 -0.25 -12.55 -15.74
CA ILE A 381 0.59 -11.40 -16.07
C ILE A 381 -0.04 -10.72 -17.28
N ILE A 382 -0.54 -9.51 -17.09
CA ILE A 382 -1.34 -8.80 -18.08
C ILE A 382 -0.65 -7.49 -18.42
N LYS A 383 -0.56 -7.18 -19.72
CA LYS A 383 -0.23 -5.85 -20.24
C LYS A 383 -1.51 -5.23 -20.81
N LEU A 384 -1.93 -4.07 -20.31
CA LEU A 384 -3.14 -3.37 -20.72
C LEU A 384 -2.79 -2.06 -21.41
N ASP A 385 -3.50 -1.76 -22.49
CA ASP A 385 -3.56 -0.44 -23.11
C ASP A 385 -4.76 0.31 -22.51
N PRO A 386 -4.55 1.42 -21.78
CA PRO A 386 -5.65 2.18 -21.20
C PRO A 386 -6.27 3.23 -22.13
N THR A 387 -5.89 3.31 -23.42
CA THR A 387 -6.36 4.33 -24.38
C THR A 387 -7.66 4.01 -25.12
#